data_AF-A0A4P8PV50-F1
#
_entry.id   AF-A0A4P8PV50-F1
#
_cell.length_a   1.000
_cell.length_b   1.000
_cell.length_c   1.000
_cell.angle_alpha   90.00
_cell.angle_beta   90.00
_cell.angle_gamma   90.00
#
_symmetry.space_group_name_H-M   'P 1'
#
loop_
_entity.id
_entity.type
_entity.pdbx_description
1 polymer ?
#
loop_
_entity_poly.entity_id
_entity_poly.type
_entity_poly.pdbx_seq_one_letter_code
_entity_poly.pdbx_strand_id
1 'polypeptide(L)'
;MTTTAPPPVATAPARSPFAGTAALVRLALRRDRVVLPLWSVVVGLLPVVYGRAIQGLYGSAAERAAFAASTAAIKSEIALVGPIFGSGVGALTAWRAGYLFTFLAVAVILTVVRHTRTEEETGRTELLESTAVGRYASLTAALLVAATGAVVSAVVGTLGLSAIGLGGSGATAFGAAVLAAGAVFIGVAAVAAQVSTSARLARGLSFGVLAVAFLLRAVGDAGSGTLSWLSPIGWSQQLRPYADERWWVLILPVAATAVLVAVAYRLLAGRDLGAGLVAERPGPGASPPTLSGPLGLAWRTQRGPLAAWTVGLTVFALVIGSAAHGVSDQLGNSEIVLAALARLGGAQAIEDSFIALGFTIFGLVAGAYSISATLQLHDEEESGRAESVLAAAVGRPRWAMSHVGFALAGPAVALTVAGLAAGVAYGLSIDDVGGQVPRVLAAALVQVPGVWLLTGVTVALFGLAPRLAPTAWVVFAAMMTLYVFGMVADLPQPLLDLVPFLHLPRLPGGAFTATPIAWLLLLAAGLLAVGLAALRRRDLR
;
A
#
# COMPACT_ATOMS: atom_id res chain seq x y z
N MET A 1 -51.80 -50.80 -12.45
CA MET A 1 -50.99 -49.57 -12.29
C MET A 1 -50.65 -49.41 -10.82
N THR A 2 -49.48 -49.86 -10.42
CA THR A 2 -48.95 -49.71 -9.06
C THR A 2 -47.89 -48.60 -9.10
N THR A 3 -48.26 -47.43 -8.59
CA THR A 3 -47.37 -46.29 -8.39
C THR A 3 -46.45 -46.58 -7.21
N THR A 4 -45.17 -46.85 -7.48
CA THR A 4 -44.12 -46.93 -6.47
C THR A 4 -43.87 -45.54 -5.90
N ALA A 5 -44.14 -45.35 -4.61
CA ALA A 5 -43.80 -44.13 -3.89
C ALA A 5 -42.27 -43.89 -3.93
N PRO A 6 -41.81 -42.64 -4.15
CA PRO A 6 -40.39 -42.34 -4.13
C PRO A 6 -39.82 -42.65 -2.74
N PRO A 7 -38.57 -43.17 -2.65
CA PRO A 7 -37.96 -43.48 -1.37
C PRO A 7 -37.88 -42.19 -0.52
N PRO A 8 -38.05 -42.29 0.81
CA PRO A 8 -37.87 -41.14 1.68
C PRO A 8 -36.45 -40.61 1.50
N VAL A 9 -36.34 -39.33 1.11
CA VAL A 9 -35.06 -38.64 1.06
C VAL A 9 -34.51 -38.67 2.47
N ALA A 10 -33.50 -39.50 2.71
CA ALA A 10 -32.77 -39.50 3.97
C ALA A 10 -32.23 -38.08 4.16
N THR A 11 -32.78 -37.36 5.13
CA THR A 11 -32.25 -36.07 5.55
C THR A 11 -30.84 -36.34 6.07
N ALA A 12 -29.84 -35.99 5.27
CA ALA A 12 -28.46 -36.03 5.73
C ALA A 12 -28.38 -35.28 7.06
N PRO A 13 -27.69 -35.83 8.08
CA PRO A 13 -27.62 -35.19 9.39
C PRO A 13 -27.19 -33.73 9.22
N ALA A 14 -27.89 -32.81 9.88
CA ALA A 14 -27.63 -31.38 9.78
C ALA A 14 -26.15 -31.12 10.14
N ARG A 15 -25.31 -30.97 9.11
CA ARG A 15 -23.88 -30.71 9.30
C ARG A 15 -23.73 -29.30 9.85
N SER A 16 -22.82 -29.14 10.81
CA SER A 16 -22.48 -27.83 11.36
C SER A 16 -22.18 -26.86 10.22
N PRO A 17 -22.68 -25.60 10.26
CA PRO A 17 -22.36 -24.60 9.25
C PRO A 17 -20.88 -24.22 9.23
N PHE A 18 -20.09 -24.68 10.21
CA PHE A 18 -18.64 -24.55 10.30
C PHE A 18 -17.86 -25.83 9.94
N ALA A 19 -18.53 -26.86 9.43
CA ALA A 19 -17.86 -28.09 9.01
C ALA A 19 -16.77 -27.78 7.96
N GLY A 20 -15.57 -28.34 8.14
CA GLY A 20 -14.46 -28.16 7.20
C GLY A 20 -13.55 -26.94 7.46
N THR A 21 -13.84 -26.06 8.43
CA THR A 21 -13.01 -24.88 8.74
C THR A 21 -11.54 -25.25 8.98
N ALA A 22 -11.26 -26.28 9.80
CA ALA A 22 -9.88 -26.68 10.10
C ALA A 22 -9.11 -27.15 8.85
N ALA A 23 -9.78 -27.85 7.93
CA ALA A 23 -9.19 -28.28 6.67
C ALA A 23 -8.88 -27.08 5.75
N LEU A 24 -9.79 -26.10 5.70
CA LEU A 24 -9.60 -24.87 4.93
C LEU A 24 -8.49 -23.98 5.52
N VAL A 25 -8.42 -23.84 6.85
CA VAL A 25 -7.31 -23.14 7.53
C VAL A 25 -5.98 -23.80 7.17
N ARG A 26 -5.90 -25.12 7.28
CA ARG A 26 -4.69 -25.87 6.91
C ARG A 26 -4.32 -25.66 5.44
N LEU A 27 -5.29 -25.65 4.53
CA LEU A 27 -5.06 -25.40 3.11
C LEU A 27 -4.54 -23.98 2.86
N ALA A 28 -5.19 -22.99 3.47
CA ALA A 28 -4.80 -21.58 3.36
C ALA A 28 -3.39 -21.34 3.92
N LEU A 29 -3.05 -21.89 5.09
CA LEU A 29 -1.70 -21.83 5.65
C LEU A 29 -0.65 -22.51 4.75
N ARG A 30 -0.99 -23.60 4.07
CA ARG A 30 -0.09 -24.24 3.08
C ARG A 30 0.14 -23.36 1.86
N ARG A 31 -0.91 -22.71 1.34
CA ARG A 31 -0.81 -21.77 0.21
C ARG A 31 -0.05 -20.51 0.59
N ASP A 32 -0.12 -20.11 1.85
CA ASP A 32 0.51 -18.89 2.36
C ASP A 32 1.77 -19.15 3.18
N ARG A 33 2.37 -20.34 3.06
CA ARG A 33 3.57 -20.76 3.80
C ARG A 33 4.78 -19.83 3.64
N VAL A 34 4.80 -19.01 2.60
CA VAL A 34 5.82 -17.97 2.36
C VAL A 34 5.28 -16.59 2.70
N VAL A 35 4.13 -16.23 2.14
CA VAL A 35 3.57 -14.87 2.23
C VAL A 35 3.18 -14.52 3.67
N LEU A 36 2.46 -15.41 4.38
CA LEU A 36 1.98 -15.14 5.74
C LEU A 36 3.13 -14.96 6.74
N PRO A 37 4.12 -15.87 6.83
CA PRO A 37 5.27 -15.66 7.70
C PRO A 37 6.07 -14.41 7.32
N LEU A 38 6.26 -14.15 6.02
CA LEU A 38 7.04 -13.01 5.55
C LEU A 38 6.49 -11.69 6.08
N TRP A 39 5.21 -11.37 5.83
CA TRP A 39 4.66 -10.10 6.29
C TRP A 39 4.52 -10.07 7.82
N SER A 40 4.11 -11.18 8.45
CA SER A 40 3.84 -11.18 9.89
C SER A 40 5.11 -11.01 10.71
N VAL A 41 6.20 -11.67 10.32
CA VAL A 41 7.51 -11.55 10.97
C VAL A 41 8.16 -10.21 10.67
N VAL A 42 8.11 -9.72 9.43
CA VAL A 42 8.69 -8.40 9.08
C VAL A 42 8.00 -7.29 9.87
N VAL A 43 6.66 -7.26 9.89
CA VAL A 43 5.92 -6.26 10.68
C VAL A 43 6.23 -6.39 12.17
N GLY A 44 6.36 -7.62 12.69
CA GLY A 44 6.73 -7.86 14.09
C GLY A 44 8.16 -7.47 14.46
N LEU A 45 9.14 -7.61 13.56
CA LEU A 45 10.56 -7.35 13.84
C LEU A 45 10.95 -5.88 13.66
N LEU A 46 10.24 -5.11 12.82
CA LEU A 46 10.57 -3.70 12.58
C LEU A 46 10.68 -2.81 13.84
N PRO A 47 9.83 -2.94 14.89
CA PRO A 47 9.99 -2.21 16.14
C PRO A 47 11.35 -2.45 16.82
N VAL A 48 11.93 -3.64 16.66
CA VAL A 48 13.25 -3.98 17.20
C VAL A 48 14.34 -3.16 16.51
N VAL A 49 14.24 -3.01 15.19
CA VAL A 49 15.16 -2.20 14.39
C VAL A 49 15.08 -0.74 14.84
N TYR A 50 13.86 -0.20 15.02
CA TYR A 50 13.68 1.16 15.50
C TYR A 50 14.19 1.35 16.93
N GLY A 51 13.92 0.41 17.83
CA GLY A 51 14.40 0.49 19.22
C GLY A 51 15.91 0.47 19.33
N ARG A 52 16.59 -0.42 18.58
CA ARG A 52 18.06 -0.45 18.48
C ARG A 52 18.61 0.85 17.92
N ALA A 53 17.98 1.40 16.88
CA ALA A 53 18.41 2.66 16.28
C ALA A 53 18.27 3.82 17.27
N ILE A 54 17.15 3.91 18.00
CA ILE A 54 16.95 4.96 19.01
C ILE A 54 17.94 4.82 20.17
N GLN A 55 18.22 3.60 20.64
CA GLN A 55 19.25 3.34 21.66
C GLN A 55 20.65 3.77 21.21
N GLY A 56 21.00 3.50 19.95
CA GLY A 56 22.31 3.81 19.39
C GLY A 56 22.51 5.29 19.04
N LEU A 57 21.44 5.98 18.61
CA LEU A 57 21.50 7.38 18.18
C LEU A 57 21.26 8.38 19.32
N TYR A 58 20.46 8.02 20.33
CA TYR A 58 20.05 8.93 21.42
C TYR A 58 20.28 8.28 22.79
N GLY A 59 21.52 8.35 23.26
CA GLY A 59 21.99 7.68 24.46
C GLY A 59 21.49 8.35 25.75
N SER A 60 21.51 9.68 25.80
CA SER A 60 21.14 10.43 27.01
C SER A 60 19.64 10.74 27.09
N ALA A 61 19.12 10.92 28.31
CA ALA A 61 17.72 11.31 28.50
C ALA A 61 17.42 12.71 27.94
N ALA A 62 18.40 13.61 28.01
CA ALA A 62 18.31 14.97 27.46
C ALA A 62 18.22 14.96 25.93
N GLU A 63 19.04 14.15 25.24
CA GLU A 63 18.97 13.97 23.78
C GLU A 63 17.61 13.46 23.34
N ARG A 64 17.07 12.45 24.03
CA ARG A 64 15.75 11.89 23.70
C ARG A 64 14.62 12.87 23.95
N ALA A 65 14.71 13.67 25.02
CA ALA A 65 13.72 14.71 25.30
C ALA A 65 13.79 15.84 24.25
N ALA A 66 14.99 16.25 23.85
CA ALA A 66 15.18 17.24 22.79
C ALA A 66 14.64 16.73 21.43
N PHE A 67 14.95 15.48 21.07
CA PHE A 67 14.42 14.83 19.87
C PHE A 67 12.88 14.74 19.90
N ALA A 68 12.30 14.34 21.03
CA ALA A 68 10.86 14.27 21.19
C ALA A 68 10.21 15.65 21.01
N ALA A 69 10.79 16.69 21.62
CA ALA A 69 10.27 18.05 21.55
C ALA A 69 10.39 18.64 20.13
N SER A 70 11.54 18.49 19.48
CA SER A 70 11.73 18.99 18.10
C SER A 70 10.82 18.28 17.11
N THR A 71 10.66 16.96 17.26
CA THR A 71 9.78 16.17 16.37
C THR A 71 8.30 16.46 16.62
N ALA A 72 7.89 16.66 17.87
CA ALA A 72 6.51 17.02 18.20
C ALA A 72 6.14 18.44 17.73
N ALA A 73 7.10 19.29 17.37
CA ALA A 73 6.81 20.57 16.73
C ALA A 73 6.48 20.42 15.23
N ILE A 74 6.82 19.28 14.61
CA ILE A 74 6.64 19.03 13.19
C ILE A 74 5.22 18.48 12.93
N LYS A 75 4.31 19.35 12.49
CA LYS A 75 2.91 18.97 12.22
C LYS A 75 2.78 17.86 11.17
N SER A 76 3.67 17.81 10.18
CA SER A 76 3.68 16.75 9.17
C SER A 76 4.08 15.40 9.76
N GLU A 77 5.03 15.34 10.70
CA GLU A 77 5.39 14.11 11.43
C GLU A 77 4.27 13.68 12.37
N ILE A 78 3.58 14.61 13.03
CA ILE A 78 2.39 14.27 13.83
C ILE A 78 1.28 13.71 12.93
N ALA A 79 1.01 14.34 11.79
CA ALA A 79 0.01 13.87 10.84
C ALA A 79 0.37 12.49 10.26
N LEU A 80 1.65 12.23 9.98
CA LEU A 80 2.11 11.02 9.32
C LEU A 80 2.30 9.85 10.32
N VAL A 81 3.05 10.08 11.41
CA VAL A 81 3.35 9.08 12.45
C VAL A 81 2.26 9.05 13.52
N GLY A 82 1.92 10.20 14.09
CA GLY A 82 1.09 10.36 15.29
C GLY A 82 1.81 11.15 16.40
N PRO A 83 1.12 11.44 17.52
CA PRO A 83 1.69 12.19 18.64
C PRO A 83 2.71 11.38 19.44
N ILE A 84 3.72 12.07 19.98
CA ILE A 84 4.70 11.50 20.90
C ILE A 84 4.15 11.61 22.32
N PHE A 85 3.98 10.47 23.00
CA PHE A 85 3.43 10.43 24.37
C PHE A 85 4.50 10.35 25.46
N GLY A 86 5.76 10.12 25.11
CA GLY A 86 6.88 10.06 26.06
C GLY A 86 8.24 10.09 25.36
N SER A 87 9.28 10.49 26.10
CA SER A 87 10.66 10.58 25.60
C SER A 87 11.53 9.37 25.94
N GLY A 88 10.98 8.37 26.64
CA GLY A 88 11.68 7.11 26.89
C GLY A 88 11.96 6.36 25.59
N VAL A 89 13.01 5.53 25.58
CA VAL A 89 13.38 4.71 24.41
C VAL A 89 12.19 3.90 23.90
N GLY A 90 11.46 3.24 24.80
CA GLY A 90 10.27 2.46 24.44
C GLY A 90 9.16 3.30 23.82
N ALA A 91 8.89 4.49 24.37
CA ALA A 91 7.85 5.39 23.88
C ALA A 91 8.19 5.95 22.48
N LEU A 92 9.43 6.37 22.25
CA LEU A 92 9.90 6.81 20.94
C LEU A 92 9.92 5.66 19.92
N THR A 93 10.23 4.44 20.36
CA THR A 93 10.15 3.23 19.53
C THR A 93 8.72 2.95 19.10
N ALA A 94 7.78 2.98 20.06
CA ALA A 94 6.36 2.76 19.80
C ALA A 94 5.77 3.85 18.89
N TRP A 95 6.16 5.11 19.09
CA TRP A 95 5.81 6.22 18.20
C TRP A 95 6.30 5.94 16.78
N ARG A 96 7.60 5.69 16.57
CA ARG A 96 8.14 5.46 15.22
C ARG A 96 7.54 4.23 14.55
N ALA A 97 7.21 3.21 15.34
CA ALA A 97 6.53 2.01 14.90
C ALA A 97 5.03 2.20 14.59
N GLY A 98 4.46 3.40 14.80
CA GLY A 98 3.04 3.69 14.54
C GLY A 98 2.59 3.41 13.10
N TYR A 99 3.48 3.53 12.11
CA TYR A 99 3.23 3.17 10.71
C TYR A 99 2.84 1.71 10.51
N LEU A 100 3.32 0.83 11.40
CA LEU A 100 3.10 -0.60 11.30
C LEU A 100 1.64 -0.99 11.49
N PHE A 101 0.83 -0.15 12.17
CA PHE A 101 -0.62 -0.38 12.29
C PHE A 101 -1.30 -0.31 10.91
N THR A 102 -0.91 0.64 10.07
CA THR A 102 -1.40 0.77 8.70
C THR A 102 -0.89 -0.37 7.81
N PHE A 103 0.40 -0.73 7.91
CA PHE A 103 0.93 -1.85 7.12
C PHE A 103 0.32 -3.19 7.50
N LEU A 104 0.08 -3.42 8.79
CA LEU A 104 -0.66 -4.59 9.25
C LEU A 104 -2.07 -4.60 8.68
N ALA A 105 -2.79 -3.47 8.73
CA ALA A 105 -4.13 -3.35 8.15
C ALA A 105 -4.13 -3.74 6.66
N VAL A 106 -3.16 -3.25 5.89
CA VAL A 106 -3.00 -3.63 4.48
C VAL A 106 -2.80 -5.15 4.33
N ALA A 107 -1.88 -5.74 5.11
CA ALA A 107 -1.57 -7.16 5.03
C ALA A 107 -2.78 -8.06 5.36
N VAL A 108 -3.54 -7.73 6.42
CA VAL A 108 -4.72 -8.51 6.80
C VAL A 108 -5.88 -8.31 5.83
N ILE A 109 -6.09 -7.11 5.27
CA ILE A 109 -7.09 -6.86 4.22
C ILE A 109 -6.81 -7.74 3.01
N LEU A 110 -5.56 -7.73 2.52
CA LEU A 110 -5.18 -8.54 1.36
C LEU A 110 -5.34 -10.04 1.64
N THR A 111 -4.99 -10.49 2.84
CA THR A 111 -5.13 -11.89 3.26
C THR A 111 -6.59 -12.32 3.30
N VAL A 112 -7.47 -11.53 3.94
CA VAL A 112 -8.91 -11.84 4.03
C VAL A 112 -9.54 -11.86 2.65
N VAL A 113 -9.30 -10.85 1.80
CA VAL A 113 -9.91 -10.81 0.46
C VAL A 113 -9.39 -11.95 -0.42
N ARG A 114 -8.10 -12.30 -0.32
CA ARG A 114 -7.50 -13.41 -1.07
C ARG A 114 -8.15 -14.75 -0.74
N HIS A 115 -8.43 -15.02 0.53
CA HIS A 115 -9.05 -16.29 0.97
C HIS A 115 -10.58 -16.24 1.02
N THR A 116 -11.20 -15.16 0.54
CA THR A 116 -12.66 -15.05 0.39
C THR A 116 -13.02 -14.76 -1.06
N ARG A 117 -13.12 -13.48 -1.45
CA ARG A 117 -13.63 -13.09 -2.77
C ARG A 117 -12.78 -13.55 -3.94
N THR A 118 -11.46 -13.63 -3.78
CA THR A 118 -10.62 -14.17 -4.87
C THR A 118 -10.87 -15.67 -5.08
N GLU A 119 -11.15 -16.44 -4.03
CA GLU A 119 -11.51 -17.86 -4.18
C GLU A 119 -12.91 -18.05 -4.76
N GLU A 120 -13.84 -17.15 -4.44
CA GLU A 120 -15.19 -17.13 -4.99
C GLU A 120 -15.20 -16.75 -6.47
N GLU A 121 -14.51 -15.68 -6.86
CA GLU A 121 -14.37 -15.26 -8.27
C GLU A 121 -13.68 -16.31 -9.15
N THR A 122 -12.81 -17.12 -8.58
CA THR A 122 -12.09 -18.18 -9.33
C THR A 122 -12.87 -19.49 -9.41
N GLY A 123 -14.12 -19.52 -8.93
CA GLY A 123 -15.00 -20.70 -8.92
C GLY A 123 -14.59 -21.80 -7.93
N ARG A 124 -13.47 -21.63 -7.21
CA ARG A 124 -12.95 -22.62 -6.26
C ARG A 124 -13.88 -22.79 -5.07
N THR A 125 -14.48 -21.70 -4.61
CA THR A 125 -15.44 -21.74 -3.50
C THR A 125 -16.66 -22.58 -3.85
N GLU A 126 -17.18 -22.51 -5.08
CA GLU A 126 -18.33 -23.32 -5.52
C GLU A 126 -18.03 -24.82 -5.48
N LEU A 127 -16.84 -25.20 -5.97
CA LEU A 127 -16.38 -26.58 -5.91
C LEU A 127 -16.23 -27.06 -4.46
N LEU A 128 -15.68 -26.22 -3.57
CA LEU A 128 -15.51 -26.58 -2.15
C LEU A 128 -16.86 -26.66 -1.42
N GLU A 129 -17.78 -25.73 -1.67
CA GLU A 129 -19.12 -25.71 -1.06
C GLU A 129 -20.03 -26.83 -1.59
N SER A 130 -19.74 -27.41 -2.76
CA SER A 130 -20.40 -28.64 -3.23
C SER A 130 -20.02 -29.89 -2.41
N THR A 131 -18.99 -29.80 -1.56
CA THR A 131 -18.53 -30.90 -0.70
C THR A 131 -19.11 -30.80 0.72
N ALA A 132 -18.53 -31.52 1.69
CA ALA A 132 -18.97 -31.49 3.09
C ALA A 132 -18.57 -30.21 3.87
N VAL A 133 -18.31 -29.11 3.18
CA VAL A 133 -17.90 -27.83 3.77
C VAL A 133 -19.14 -27.00 4.12
N GLY A 134 -19.21 -26.49 5.34
CA GLY A 134 -20.31 -25.64 5.79
C GLY A 134 -20.19 -24.21 5.28
N ARG A 135 -21.33 -23.52 5.13
CA ARG A 135 -21.46 -22.16 4.59
C ARG A 135 -20.56 -21.11 5.28
N TYR A 136 -20.30 -21.25 6.57
CA TYR A 136 -19.48 -20.30 7.34
C TYR A 136 -17.99 -20.68 7.36
N ALA A 137 -17.62 -21.86 6.85
CA ALA A 137 -16.28 -22.39 7.01
C ALA A 137 -15.22 -21.58 6.25
N SER A 138 -15.52 -21.13 5.03
CA SER A 138 -14.59 -20.34 4.20
C SER A 138 -14.27 -18.99 4.83
N LEU A 139 -15.30 -18.22 5.21
CA LEU A 139 -15.11 -16.95 5.92
C LEU A 139 -14.34 -17.16 7.23
N THR A 140 -14.74 -18.13 8.04
CA THR A 140 -14.07 -18.42 9.32
C THR A 140 -12.59 -18.76 9.09
N ALA A 141 -12.27 -19.56 8.08
CA ALA A 141 -10.89 -19.92 7.77
C ALA A 141 -10.05 -18.70 7.38
N ALA A 142 -10.59 -17.80 6.54
CA ALA A 142 -9.92 -16.57 6.16
C ALA A 142 -9.66 -15.66 7.37
N LEU A 143 -10.64 -15.49 8.27
CA LEU A 143 -10.49 -14.72 9.51
C LEU A 143 -9.42 -15.31 10.43
N LEU A 144 -9.42 -16.63 10.62
CA LEU A 144 -8.44 -17.32 11.46
C LEU A 144 -7.01 -17.21 10.91
N VAL A 145 -6.83 -17.32 9.60
CA VAL A 145 -5.51 -17.19 8.96
C VAL A 145 -4.98 -15.76 9.09
N ALA A 146 -5.82 -14.75 8.83
CA ALA A 146 -5.42 -13.36 8.99
C ALA A 146 -5.13 -13.01 10.46
N ALA A 147 -5.96 -13.50 11.39
CA ALA A 147 -5.76 -13.35 12.83
C ALA A 147 -4.46 -14.04 13.28
N THR A 148 -4.13 -15.21 12.75
CA THR A 148 -2.88 -15.91 13.04
C THR A 148 -1.68 -15.04 12.66
N GLY A 149 -1.69 -14.44 11.46
CA GLY A 149 -0.62 -13.52 11.06
C GLY A 149 -0.51 -12.28 11.96
N ALA A 150 -1.65 -11.68 12.35
CA ALA A 150 -1.67 -10.54 13.25
C ALA A 150 -1.15 -10.88 14.66
N VAL A 151 -1.52 -12.05 15.18
CA VAL A 151 -1.01 -12.59 16.46
C VAL A 151 0.49 -12.84 16.38
N VAL A 152 0.99 -13.42 15.28
CA VAL A 152 2.43 -13.60 15.08
C VAL A 152 3.15 -12.26 15.09
N SER A 153 2.65 -11.23 14.38
CA SER A 153 3.24 -9.88 14.43
C SER A 153 3.26 -9.29 15.84
N ALA A 154 2.17 -9.42 16.59
CA ALA A 154 2.06 -8.93 17.96
C ALA A 154 3.04 -9.65 18.91
N VAL A 155 3.13 -10.98 18.83
CA VAL A 155 4.02 -11.79 19.65
C VAL A 155 5.48 -11.51 19.31
N VAL A 156 5.84 -11.51 18.02
CA VAL A 156 7.20 -11.21 17.56
C VAL A 156 7.62 -9.80 17.98
N GLY A 157 6.74 -8.81 17.85
CA GLY A 157 7.01 -7.44 18.33
C GLY A 157 7.21 -7.36 19.84
N THR A 158 6.33 -8.01 20.62
CA THR A 158 6.42 -8.02 22.09
C THR A 158 7.71 -8.69 22.57
N LEU A 159 8.02 -9.88 22.05
CA LEU A 159 9.23 -10.63 22.40
C LEU A 159 10.49 -9.94 21.89
N GLY A 160 10.44 -9.38 20.69
CA GLY A 160 11.55 -8.65 20.08
C GLY A 160 11.93 -7.40 20.86
N LEU A 161 10.94 -6.60 21.28
CA LEU A 161 11.17 -5.44 22.15
C LEU A 161 11.72 -5.86 23.52
N SER A 162 11.16 -6.93 24.10
CA SER A 162 11.67 -7.50 25.35
C SER A 162 13.13 -7.95 25.24
N ALA A 163 13.52 -8.55 24.11
CA ALA A 163 14.89 -9.01 23.85
C ALA A 163 15.92 -7.88 23.72
N ILE A 164 15.50 -6.64 23.48
CA ILE A 164 16.39 -5.46 23.44
C ILE A 164 16.29 -4.60 24.70
N GLY A 165 15.79 -5.17 25.80
CA GLY A 165 15.69 -4.51 27.10
C GLY A 165 14.47 -3.59 27.24
N LEU A 166 13.56 -3.60 26.27
CA LEU A 166 12.28 -2.89 26.30
C LEU A 166 11.17 -3.89 26.61
N GLY A 167 11.25 -4.56 27.76
CA GLY A 167 10.24 -5.52 28.22
C GLY A 167 9.13 -4.87 29.05
N GLY A 168 8.24 -5.71 29.61
CA GLY A 168 7.21 -5.27 30.57
C GLY A 168 5.88 -4.84 29.94
N SER A 169 5.12 -4.01 30.66
CA SER A 169 3.77 -3.59 30.27
C SER A 169 3.76 -2.89 28.90
N GLY A 170 4.73 -2.01 28.64
CA GLY A 170 4.84 -1.30 27.36
C GLY A 170 5.03 -2.23 26.16
N ALA A 171 5.83 -3.29 26.29
CA ALA A 171 6.00 -4.28 25.20
C ALA A 171 4.69 -5.01 24.90
N THR A 172 4.00 -5.44 25.96
CA THR A 172 2.70 -6.12 25.83
C THR A 172 1.62 -5.20 25.28
N ALA A 173 1.61 -3.93 25.68
CA ALA A 173 0.71 -2.92 25.14
C ALA A 173 0.99 -2.63 23.67
N PHE A 174 2.26 -2.58 23.25
CA PHE A 174 2.60 -2.46 21.84
C PHE A 174 2.07 -3.65 21.03
N GLY A 175 2.30 -4.88 21.49
CA GLY A 175 1.72 -6.08 20.85
C GLY A 175 0.19 -6.04 20.79
N ALA A 176 -0.47 -5.60 21.87
CA ALA A 176 -1.92 -5.46 21.92
C ALA A 176 -2.44 -4.38 20.94
N ALA A 177 -1.74 -3.25 20.80
CA ALA A 177 -2.06 -2.21 19.80
C ALA A 177 -1.96 -2.75 18.37
N VAL A 178 -0.89 -3.50 18.07
CA VAL A 178 -0.71 -4.17 16.77
C VAL A 178 -1.88 -5.11 16.50
N LEU A 179 -2.19 -6.01 17.44
CA LEU A 179 -3.29 -6.97 17.27
C LEU A 179 -4.66 -6.26 17.13
N ALA A 180 -4.90 -5.21 17.90
CA ALA A 180 -6.13 -4.42 17.87
C ALA A 180 -6.36 -3.76 16.49
N ALA A 181 -5.33 -3.12 15.93
CA ALA A 181 -5.39 -2.56 14.59
C ALA A 181 -5.73 -3.64 13.55
N GLY A 182 -5.01 -4.77 13.59
CA GLY A 182 -5.24 -5.89 12.69
C GLY A 182 -6.66 -6.44 12.79
N ALA A 183 -7.16 -6.66 14.01
CA ALA A 183 -8.48 -7.23 14.26
C ALA A 183 -9.62 -6.39 13.68
N VAL A 184 -9.55 -5.06 13.77
CA VAL A 184 -10.59 -4.18 13.19
C VAL A 184 -10.58 -4.30 11.67
N PHE A 185 -9.41 -4.24 11.03
CA PHE A 185 -9.32 -4.30 9.57
C PHE A 185 -9.57 -5.69 8.97
N ILE A 186 -9.35 -6.77 9.75
CA ILE A 186 -9.88 -8.10 9.44
C ILE A 186 -11.41 -8.06 9.33
N GLY A 187 -12.08 -7.44 10.31
CA GLY A 187 -13.53 -7.25 10.30
C GLY A 187 -14.01 -6.39 9.13
N VAL A 188 -13.33 -5.28 8.85
CA VAL A 188 -13.64 -4.41 7.68
C VAL A 188 -13.55 -5.20 6.39
N ALA A 189 -12.47 -5.95 6.19
CA ALA A 189 -12.28 -6.77 4.99
C ALA A 189 -13.33 -7.89 4.88
N ALA A 190 -13.77 -8.46 6.00
CA ALA A 190 -14.83 -9.46 6.05
C ALA A 190 -16.17 -8.90 5.56
N VAL A 191 -16.55 -7.71 6.03
CA VAL A 191 -17.77 -7.01 5.59
C VAL A 191 -17.65 -6.62 4.13
N ALA A 192 -16.53 -6.00 3.73
CA ALA A 192 -16.28 -5.61 2.35
C ALA A 192 -16.33 -6.81 1.40
N ALA A 193 -15.80 -7.97 1.81
CA ALA A 193 -15.97 -9.21 1.09
C ALA A 193 -17.47 -9.51 0.93
N GLN A 194 -18.29 -9.57 1.98
CA GLN A 194 -19.70 -9.94 1.80
C GLN A 194 -20.52 -8.96 0.94
N VAL A 195 -20.21 -7.65 0.99
CA VAL A 195 -20.93 -6.63 0.22
C VAL A 195 -20.57 -6.64 -1.27
N SER A 196 -19.34 -7.02 -1.61
CA SER A 196 -18.78 -6.88 -2.97
C SER A 196 -19.04 -8.08 -3.85
N THR A 197 -19.26 -7.87 -5.15
CA THR A 197 -19.30 -8.96 -6.16
C THR A 197 -17.91 -9.39 -6.64
N SER A 198 -16.88 -8.57 -6.40
CA SER A 198 -15.52 -8.82 -6.85
C SER A 198 -14.48 -8.59 -5.75
N ALA A 199 -13.33 -9.27 -5.83
CA ALA A 199 -12.17 -9.04 -4.98
C ALA A 199 -11.60 -7.64 -5.19
N ARG A 200 -11.70 -7.10 -6.42
CA ARG A 200 -11.31 -5.73 -6.73
C ARG A 200 -12.14 -4.72 -5.94
N LEU A 201 -13.47 -4.87 -5.93
CA LEU A 201 -14.36 -4.00 -5.16
C LEU A 201 -14.16 -4.18 -3.65
N ALA A 202 -13.98 -5.42 -3.18
CA ALA A 202 -13.73 -5.70 -1.76
C ALA A 202 -12.43 -5.04 -1.26
N ARG A 203 -11.34 -5.11 -2.03
CA ARG A 203 -10.09 -4.39 -1.74
C ARG A 203 -10.31 -2.89 -1.75
N GLY A 204 -11.00 -2.36 -2.77
CA GLY A 204 -11.29 -0.94 -2.90
C GLY A 204 -12.05 -0.38 -1.70
N LEU A 205 -13.13 -1.04 -1.27
CA LEU A 205 -13.89 -0.65 -0.08
C LEU A 205 -13.04 -0.71 1.19
N SER A 206 -12.29 -1.80 1.38
CA SER A 206 -11.45 -1.97 2.58
C SER A 206 -10.34 -0.93 2.67
N PHE A 207 -9.66 -0.65 1.55
CA PHE A 207 -8.64 0.39 1.49
C PHE A 207 -9.22 1.80 1.56
N GLY A 208 -10.43 2.02 1.06
CA GLY A 208 -11.16 3.27 1.26
C GLY A 208 -11.41 3.54 2.74
N VAL A 209 -11.89 2.54 3.49
CA VAL A 209 -12.07 2.64 4.95
C VAL A 209 -10.73 2.87 5.66
N LEU A 210 -9.66 2.17 5.26
CA LEU A 210 -8.32 2.40 5.80
C LEU A 210 -7.81 3.82 5.55
N ALA A 211 -8.01 4.35 4.35
CA ALA A 211 -7.61 5.72 3.99
C ALA A 211 -8.38 6.75 4.80
N VAL A 212 -9.71 6.59 4.95
CA VAL A 212 -10.52 7.47 5.81
C VAL A 212 -10.08 7.38 7.26
N ALA A 213 -9.83 6.18 7.80
CA ALA A 213 -9.33 5.99 9.15
C ALA A 213 -7.96 6.68 9.34
N PHE A 214 -7.06 6.58 8.37
CA PHE A 214 -5.77 7.25 8.40
C PHE A 214 -5.92 8.77 8.36
N LEU A 215 -6.78 9.32 7.50
CA LEU A 215 -7.03 10.76 7.41
C LEU A 215 -7.66 11.32 8.68
N LEU A 216 -8.68 10.66 9.24
CA LEU A 216 -9.30 11.07 10.51
C LEU A 216 -8.27 11.12 11.64
N ARG A 217 -7.37 10.13 11.69
CA ARG A 217 -6.25 10.11 12.63
C ARG A 217 -5.27 11.26 12.36
N ALA A 218 -4.79 11.41 11.13
CA ALA A 218 -3.80 12.41 10.77
C ALA A 218 -4.28 13.84 11.09
N VAL A 219 -5.51 14.16 10.69
CA VAL A 219 -6.13 15.47 10.97
C VAL A 219 -6.43 15.64 12.46
N GLY A 220 -6.88 14.59 13.13
CA GLY A 220 -7.13 14.61 14.57
C GLY A 220 -5.85 14.87 15.37
N ASP A 221 -4.79 14.16 15.06
CA ASP A 221 -3.51 14.24 15.76
C ASP A 221 -2.84 15.60 15.56
N ALA A 222 -2.93 16.16 14.35
CA ALA A 222 -2.42 17.50 14.04
C ALA A 222 -3.29 18.64 14.60
N GLY A 223 -4.53 18.32 15.03
CA GLY A 223 -5.52 19.27 15.54
C GLY A 223 -5.81 19.08 17.03
N SER A 224 -7.09 18.99 17.39
CA SER A 224 -7.54 18.89 18.79
C SER A 224 -7.46 17.49 19.40
N GLY A 225 -7.09 16.47 18.62
CA GLY A 225 -7.10 15.06 19.02
C GLY A 225 -8.47 14.38 18.95
N THR A 226 -9.58 15.12 18.77
CA THR A 226 -10.94 14.55 18.78
C THR A 226 -11.19 13.58 17.62
N LEU A 227 -10.76 13.93 16.40
CA LEU A 227 -10.97 13.08 15.22
C LEU A 227 -10.15 11.78 15.26
N SER A 228 -9.05 11.75 16.01
CA SER A 228 -8.24 10.54 16.19
C SER A 228 -8.99 9.44 16.93
N TRP A 229 -9.97 9.81 17.76
CA TRP A 229 -10.87 8.87 18.44
C TRP A 229 -11.94 8.27 17.53
N LEU A 230 -12.07 8.73 16.28
CA LEU A 230 -12.91 8.10 15.26
C LEU A 230 -12.13 7.10 14.40
N SER A 231 -10.81 6.98 14.62
CA SER A 231 -9.94 6.12 13.85
C SER A 231 -9.52 4.87 14.63
N PRO A 232 -9.71 3.65 14.09
CA PRO A 232 -9.17 2.44 14.70
C PRO A 232 -7.63 2.43 14.74
N ILE A 233 -6.97 3.16 13.84
CA ILE A 233 -5.51 3.37 13.90
C ILE A 233 -5.18 4.27 15.10
N GLY A 234 -5.96 5.34 15.31
CA GLY A 234 -5.82 6.24 16.45
C GLY A 234 -6.03 5.55 17.80
N TRP A 235 -7.01 4.65 17.92
CA TRP A 235 -7.20 3.86 19.16
C TRP A 235 -5.95 3.05 19.53
N SER A 236 -5.31 2.45 18.53
CA SER A 236 -4.09 1.64 18.75
C SER A 236 -2.93 2.51 19.25
N GLN A 237 -2.84 3.77 18.82
CA GLN A 237 -1.88 4.75 19.35
C GLN A 237 -2.24 5.24 20.75
N GLN A 238 -3.54 5.46 21.02
CA GLN A 238 -4.03 5.93 22.31
C GLN A 238 -3.92 4.89 23.44
N LEU A 239 -3.54 3.65 23.13
CA LEU A 239 -3.10 2.69 24.15
C LEU A 239 -1.79 3.13 24.83
N ARG A 240 -0.98 3.97 24.17
CA ARG A 240 0.26 4.59 24.69
C ARG A 240 1.28 3.59 25.27
N PRO A 241 1.81 2.66 24.46
CA PRO A 241 2.86 1.77 24.93
C PRO A 241 4.06 2.55 25.49
N TYR A 242 4.51 2.23 26.71
CA TYR A 242 5.59 2.90 27.43
C TYR A 242 5.33 4.36 27.83
N ALA A 243 4.07 4.80 27.82
CA ALA A 243 3.67 6.17 28.16
C ALA A 243 2.31 6.19 28.87
N ASP A 244 2.26 5.55 30.04
CA ASP A 244 1.07 5.31 30.86
C ASP A 244 -0.02 4.57 30.09
N GLU A 245 0.12 3.24 30.02
CA GLU A 245 -0.72 2.39 29.18
C GLU A 245 -2.22 2.55 29.50
N ARG A 246 -3.03 2.84 28.48
CA ARG A 246 -4.48 3.01 28.60
C ARG A 246 -5.23 1.76 28.17
N TRP A 247 -5.13 0.69 28.95
CA TRP A 247 -5.70 -0.63 28.63
C TRP A 247 -7.20 -0.61 28.29
N TRP A 248 -7.97 0.30 28.89
CA TRP A 248 -9.39 0.47 28.59
C TRP A 248 -9.67 0.80 27.11
N VAL A 249 -8.71 1.42 26.40
CA VAL A 249 -8.86 1.77 24.98
C VAL A 249 -9.08 0.53 24.12
N LEU A 250 -8.60 -0.65 24.54
CA LEU A 250 -8.80 -1.93 23.85
C LEU A 250 -10.27 -2.36 23.75
N ILE A 251 -11.17 -1.79 24.58
CA ILE A 251 -12.60 -2.04 24.47
C ILE A 251 -13.12 -1.59 23.10
N LEU A 252 -12.63 -0.46 22.57
CA LEU A 252 -13.07 0.09 21.29
C LEU A 252 -12.77 -0.83 20.08
N PRO A 253 -11.52 -1.27 19.83
CA PRO A 253 -11.23 -2.19 18.74
C PRO A 253 -11.89 -3.56 18.93
N VAL A 254 -11.98 -4.08 20.16
CA VAL A 254 -12.68 -5.36 20.44
C VAL A 254 -14.16 -5.26 20.08
N ALA A 255 -14.85 -4.21 20.53
CA ALA A 255 -16.25 -3.98 20.22
C ALA A 255 -16.47 -3.77 18.72
N ALA A 256 -15.63 -2.95 18.06
CA ALA A 256 -15.71 -2.72 16.63
C ALA A 256 -15.48 -4.01 15.83
N THR A 257 -14.48 -4.81 16.17
CA THR A 257 -14.24 -6.12 15.54
C THR A 257 -15.42 -7.06 15.72
N ALA A 258 -15.97 -7.17 16.95
CA ALA A 258 -17.12 -8.02 17.22
C ALA A 258 -18.33 -7.62 16.36
N VAL A 259 -18.63 -6.32 16.28
CA VAL A 259 -19.71 -5.78 15.43
C VAL A 259 -19.46 -6.07 13.95
N LEU A 260 -18.25 -5.77 13.44
CA LEU A 260 -17.92 -6.00 12.03
C LEU A 260 -17.98 -7.47 11.64
N VAL A 261 -17.47 -8.37 12.48
CA VAL A 261 -17.54 -9.81 12.26
C VAL A 261 -19.00 -10.30 12.31
N ALA A 262 -19.80 -9.84 13.28
CA ALA A 262 -21.22 -10.18 13.35
C ALA A 262 -22.00 -9.69 12.11
N VAL A 263 -21.71 -8.47 11.64
CA VAL A 263 -22.27 -7.93 10.39
C VAL A 263 -21.84 -8.81 9.22
N ALA A 264 -20.57 -9.17 9.10
CA ALA A 264 -20.08 -10.03 8.01
C ALA A 264 -20.82 -11.38 8.00
N TYR A 265 -21.00 -12.06 9.14
CA TYR A 265 -21.77 -13.32 9.17
C TYR A 265 -23.25 -13.13 8.85
N ARG A 266 -23.88 -12.04 9.30
CA ARG A 266 -25.27 -11.72 8.94
C ARG A 266 -25.43 -11.50 7.43
N LEU A 267 -24.52 -10.76 6.82
CA LEU A 267 -24.52 -10.55 5.37
C LEU A 267 -24.28 -11.86 4.62
N LEU A 268 -23.36 -12.70 5.11
CA LEU A 268 -23.12 -14.03 4.53
C LEU A 268 -24.34 -14.94 4.64
N ALA A 269 -25.11 -14.87 5.72
CA ALA A 269 -26.32 -15.68 5.90
C ALA A 269 -27.47 -15.28 4.95
N GLY A 270 -27.50 -14.01 4.50
CA GLY A 270 -28.53 -13.49 3.61
C GLY A 270 -28.17 -13.49 2.12
N ARG A 271 -26.94 -13.82 1.74
CA ARG A 271 -26.47 -13.78 0.33
C ARG A 271 -26.31 -15.17 -0.28
N ASP A 272 -26.60 -15.26 -1.57
CA ASP A 272 -26.24 -16.43 -2.38
C ASP A 272 -24.76 -16.41 -2.79
N LEU A 273 -24.26 -17.55 -3.22
CA LEU A 273 -22.90 -17.71 -3.73
C LEU A 273 -22.73 -16.91 -5.03
N GLY A 274 -21.60 -16.22 -5.20
CA GLY A 274 -21.36 -15.30 -6.32
C GLY A 274 -22.12 -13.97 -6.22
N ALA A 275 -23.18 -13.89 -5.40
CA ALA A 275 -23.91 -12.65 -5.18
C ALA A 275 -23.18 -11.75 -4.16
N GLY A 276 -22.95 -10.49 -4.53
CA GLY A 276 -22.70 -9.39 -3.61
C GLY A 276 -23.99 -8.61 -3.37
N LEU A 277 -24.08 -7.88 -2.25
CA LEU A 277 -25.23 -6.99 -1.99
C LEU A 277 -25.33 -5.86 -3.00
N VAL A 278 -24.18 -5.46 -3.55
CA VAL A 278 -24.12 -4.55 -4.70
C VAL A 278 -24.25 -5.38 -5.97
N ALA A 279 -25.49 -5.58 -6.43
CA ALA A 279 -25.75 -6.30 -7.67
C ALA A 279 -24.96 -5.68 -8.84
N GLU A 280 -24.38 -6.52 -9.70
CA GLU A 280 -23.87 -6.05 -10.98
C GLU A 280 -25.04 -5.53 -11.80
N ARG A 281 -25.06 -4.21 -12.03
CA ARG A 281 -26.07 -3.61 -12.90
C ARG A 281 -25.88 -4.18 -14.30
N PRO A 282 -26.94 -4.67 -14.97
CA PRO A 282 -26.88 -4.96 -16.38
C PRO A 282 -26.30 -3.73 -17.07
N GLY A 283 -25.23 -3.94 -17.85
CA GLY A 283 -24.68 -2.86 -18.66
C GLY A 283 -25.78 -2.30 -19.59
N PRO A 284 -25.63 -1.07 -20.09
CA PRO A 284 -26.53 -0.54 -21.10
C PRO A 284 -26.70 -1.54 -22.25
N GLY A 285 -27.92 -1.69 -22.78
CA GLY A 285 -28.22 -2.65 -23.85
C GLY A 285 -27.45 -2.40 -25.16
N ALA A 286 -26.85 -1.21 -25.31
CA ALA A 286 -25.91 -0.88 -26.37
C ALA A 286 -24.60 -0.40 -25.75
N SER A 287 -23.47 -0.89 -26.28
CA SER A 287 -22.15 -0.42 -25.89
C SER A 287 -21.89 0.97 -26.49
N PRO A 288 -21.40 1.96 -25.72
CA PRO A 288 -21.01 3.25 -26.27
C PRO A 288 -19.86 3.09 -27.28
N PRO A 289 -19.74 3.98 -28.28
CA PRO A 289 -18.66 3.92 -29.27
C PRO A 289 -17.25 3.90 -28.66
N THR A 290 -17.10 4.45 -27.46
CA THR A 290 -15.84 4.46 -26.70
C THR A 290 -15.36 3.08 -26.28
N LEU A 291 -16.23 2.05 -26.27
CA LEU A 291 -15.89 0.65 -25.96
C LEU A 291 -15.75 -0.22 -27.23
N SER A 292 -15.71 0.37 -28.43
CA SER A 292 -15.56 -0.34 -29.70
C SER A 292 -14.17 -0.93 -29.95
N GLY A 293 -13.19 -0.70 -29.05
CA GLY A 293 -11.83 -1.16 -29.24
C GLY A 293 -11.05 -1.39 -27.94
N PRO A 294 -9.83 -1.95 -28.05
CA PRO A 294 -9.01 -2.34 -26.89
C PRO A 294 -8.64 -1.17 -25.98
N LEU A 295 -8.48 0.03 -26.53
CA LEU A 295 -8.23 1.25 -25.75
C LEU A 295 -9.39 1.59 -24.81
N GLY A 296 -10.62 1.44 -25.27
CA GLY A 296 -11.82 1.67 -24.46
C GLY A 296 -11.93 0.70 -23.28
N LEU A 297 -11.64 -0.57 -23.55
CA LEU A 297 -11.59 -1.61 -22.52
C LEU A 297 -10.47 -1.36 -21.50
N ALA A 298 -9.28 -1.00 -21.99
CA ALA A 298 -8.15 -0.62 -21.15
C ALA A 298 -8.48 0.63 -20.29
N TRP A 299 -9.13 1.66 -20.83
CA TRP A 299 -9.59 2.80 -20.05
C TRP A 299 -10.56 2.38 -18.94
N ARG A 300 -11.57 1.57 -19.26
CA ARG A 300 -12.57 1.11 -18.28
C ARG A 300 -11.93 0.36 -17.12
N THR A 301 -10.89 -0.43 -17.38
CA THR A 301 -10.17 -1.22 -16.36
C THR A 301 -9.13 -0.41 -15.59
N GLN A 302 -8.42 0.51 -16.25
CA GLN A 302 -7.33 1.32 -15.67
C GLN A 302 -7.78 2.59 -14.96
N ARG A 303 -8.93 3.19 -15.33
CA ARG A 303 -9.37 4.49 -14.79
C ARG A 303 -9.53 4.52 -13.26
N GLY A 304 -9.99 3.42 -12.66
CA GLY A 304 -10.17 3.29 -11.21
C GLY A 304 -8.83 3.30 -10.48
N PRO A 305 -7.91 2.37 -10.82
CA PRO A 305 -6.54 2.41 -10.32
C PRO A 305 -5.87 3.76 -10.56
N LEU A 306 -5.89 4.30 -11.79
CA LEU A 306 -5.30 5.60 -12.11
C LEU A 306 -5.80 6.70 -11.17
N ALA A 307 -7.12 6.84 -11.01
CA ALA A 307 -7.71 7.83 -10.10
C ALA A 307 -7.25 7.63 -8.65
N ALA A 308 -7.23 6.40 -8.15
CA ALA A 308 -6.80 6.11 -6.78
C ALA A 308 -5.33 6.47 -6.53
N TRP A 309 -4.44 6.12 -7.47
CA TRP A 309 -3.01 6.46 -7.39
C TRP A 309 -2.77 7.96 -7.53
N THR A 310 -3.45 8.62 -8.45
CA THR A 310 -3.38 10.09 -8.60
C THR A 310 -3.84 10.77 -7.32
N VAL A 311 -5.00 10.43 -6.77
CA VAL A 311 -5.52 11.01 -5.52
C VAL A 311 -4.56 10.78 -4.36
N GLY A 312 -4.04 9.55 -4.20
CA GLY A 312 -3.08 9.23 -3.13
C GLY A 312 -1.81 10.06 -3.23
N LEU A 313 -1.22 10.16 -4.42
CA LEU A 313 -0.04 11.00 -4.67
C LEU A 313 -0.36 12.48 -4.45
N THR A 314 -1.50 12.99 -4.92
CA THR A 314 -1.91 14.39 -4.71
C THR A 314 -2.07 14.74 -3.25
N VAL A 315 -2.73 13.90 -2.44
CA VAL A 315 -2.88 14.12 -1.00
C VAL A 315 -1.51 14.18 -0.33
N PHE A 316 -0.61 13.26 -0.66
CA PHE A 316 0.74 13.27 -0.12
C PHE A 316 1.54 14.48 -0.61
N ALA A 317 1.34 14.92 -1.87
CA ALA A 317 1.97 16.11 -2.44
C ALA A 317 1.56 17.39 -1.70
N LEU A 318 0.28 17.51 -1.34
CA LEU A 318 -0.21 18.65 -0.56
C LEU A 318 0.48 18.71 0.80
N VAL A 319 0.66 17.57 1.47
CA VAL A 319 1.40 17.50 2.74
C VAL A 319 2.84 17.95 2.54
N ILE A 320 3.56 17.38 1.57
CA ILE A 320 4.96 17.74 1.29
C ILE A 320 5.09 19.22 0.93
N GLY A 321 4.25 19.74 0.03
CA GLY A 321 4.27 21.15 -0.35
C GLY A 321 3.99 22.08 0.82
N SER A 322 2.98 21.77 1.64
CA SER A 322 2.64 22.58 2.82
C SER A 322 3.71 22.54 3.92
N ALA A 323 4.52 21.48 3.97
CA ALA A 323 5.58 21.28 4.94
C ALA A 323 6.96 21.74 4.44
N ALA A 324 7.06 22.13 3.16
CA ALA A 324 8.33 22.55 2.57
C ALA A 324 8.83 23.84 3.21
N HIS A 325 7.95 24.82 3.38
CA HIS A 325 8.28 26.02 4.16
C HIS A 325 8.32 25.69 5.66
N GLY A 326 9.41 26.10 6.31
CA GLY A 326 9.63 25.85 7.75
C GLY A 326 10.35 24.54 8.05
N VAL A 327 10.78 23.75 7.05
CA VAL A 327 11.70 22.63 7.28
C VAL A 327 13.09 23.11 7.72
N SER A 328 13.49 24.31 7.29
CA SER A 328 14.73 24.97 7.69
C SER A 328 14.66 25.49 9.13
N ASP A 329 13.51 26.05 9.52
CA ASP A 329 13.24 26.55 10.88
C ASP A 329 13.27 25.42 11.93
N GLN A 330 13.06 24.17 11.51
CA GLN A 330 13.14 22.99 12.38
C GLN A 330 14.56 22.67 12.85
N LEU A 331 15.60 23.21 12.20
CA LEU A 331 17.00 23.03 12.62
C LEU A 331 17.37 23.91 13.82
N GLY A 332 16.51 24.87 14.18
CA GLY A 332 16.68 25.77 15.31
C GLY A 332 17.59 26.97 15.03
N ASN A 333 17.54 27.97 15.92
CA ASN A 333 18.18 29.28 15.72
C ASN A 333 19.55 29.40 16.41
N SER A 334 20.32 28.31 16.50
CA SER A 334 21.69 28.41 17.03
C SER A 334 22.62 29.04 15.99
N GLU A 335 23.60 29.83 16.41
CA GLU A 335 24.60 30.43 15.50
C GLU A 335 25.33 29.38 14.65
N ILE A 336 25.53 28.18 15.20
CA ILE A 336 26.16 27.04 14.51
C ILE A 336 25.27 26.55 13.36
N VAL A 337 23.96 26.44 13.58
CA VAL A 337 23.00 26.03 12.56
C VAL A 337 22.87 27.10 11.49
N LEU A 338 22.77 28.38 11.86
CA LEU A 338 22.71 29.49 10.91
C LEU A 338 23.98 29.57 10.03
N ALA A 339 25.16 29.33 10.60
CA ALA A 339 26.41 29.26 9.85
C ALA A 339 26.47 28.03 8.92
N ALA A 340 25.97 26.87 9.35
CA ALA A 340 25.87 25.68 8.51
C ALA A 340 24.87 25.87 7.36
N LEU A 341 23.70 26.48 7.64
CA LEU A 341 22.71 26.88 6.66
C LEU A 341 23.29 27.81 5.60
N ALA A 342 24.00 28.86 6.02
CA ALA A 342 24.64 29.79 5.10
C ALA A 342 25.65 29.09 4.17
N ARG A 343 26.41 28.12 4.68
CA ARG A 343 27.35 27.31 3.88
C ARG A 343 26.66 26.35 2.91
N LEU A 344 25.44 25.91 3.21
CA LEU A 344 24.64 25.00 2.38
C LEU A 344 23.76 25.73 1.35
N GLY A 345 23.83 27.07 1.28
CA GLY A 345 23.02 27.88 0.35
C GLY A 345 21.75 28.48 0.96
N GLY A 346 21.64 28.49 2.29
CA GLY A 346 20.54 29.08 3.05
C GLY A 346 19.31 28.18 3.20
N ALA A 347 18.26 28.72 3.84
CA ALA A 347 17.00 28.01 4.07
C ALA A 347 16.40 27.45 2.77
N GLN A 348 16.42 28.23 1.69
CA GLN A 348 15.91 27.83 0.39
C GLN A 348 16.55 26.55 -0.14
N ALA A 349 17.86 26.34 0.07
CA ALA A 349 18.55 25.14 -0.41
C ALA A 349 18.06 23.86 0.31
N ILE A 350 17.64 23.97 1.56
CA ILE A 350 17.07 22.86 2.32
C ILE A 350 15.63 22.60 1.88
N GLU A 351 14.83 23.66 1.75
CA GLU A 351 13.46 23.53 1.21
C GLU A 351 13.48 22.89 -0.18
N ASP A 352 14.39 23.33 -1.04
CA ASP A 352 14.61 22.76 -2.37
C ASP A 352 15.02 21.29 -2.31
N SER A 353 15.95 20.94 -1.43
CA SER A 353 16.42 19.56 -1.24
C SER A 353 15.31 18.65 -0.69
N PHE A 354 14.47 19.18 0.20
CA PHE A 354 13.31 18.49 0.75
C PHE A 354 12.28 18.18 -0.35
N ILE A 355 11.96 19.15 -1.21
CA ILE A 355 11.11 18.94 -2.39
C ILE A 355 11.73 17.91 -3.34
N ALA A 356 13.02 18.05 -3.66
CA ALA A 356 13.71 17.16 -4.60
C ALA A 356 13.71 15.69 -4.12
N LEU A 357 14.01 15.48 -2.83
CA LEU A 357 13.98 14.16 -2.20
C LEU A 357 12.54 13.61 -2.16
N GLY A 358 11.57 14.46 -1.78
CA GLY A 358 10.16 14.15 -1.80
C GLY A 358 9.73 13.63 -3.16
N PHE A 359 9.98 14.37 -4.25
CA PHE A 359 9.58 13.95 -5.58
C PHE A 359 10.31 12.71 -6.10
N THR A 360 11.52 12.43 -5.62
CA THR A 360 12.18 11.16 -5.93
C THR A 360 11.41 9.97 -5.35
N ILE A 361 10.91 10.09 -4.11
CA ILE A 361 10.01 9.09 -3.50
C ILE A 361 8.71 8.98 -4.30
N PHE A 362 8.14 10.10 -4.77
CA PHE A 362 6.93 10.07 -5.60
C PHE A 362 7.19 9.40 -6.94
N GLY A 363 8.37 9.60 -7.52
CA GLY A 363 8.84 8.89 -8.72
C GLY A 363 8.86 7.38 -8.49
N LEU A 364 9.42 6.91 -7.37
CA LEU A 364 9.41 5.50 -6.98
C LEU A 364 7.98 4.95 -6.82
N VAL A 365 7.10 5.69 -6.14
CA VAL A 365 5.69 5.32 -5.96
C VAL A 365 4.93 5.30 -7.29
N ALA A 366 5.18 6.26 -8.19
CA ALA A 366 4.65 6.26 -9.55
C ALA A 366 5.20 5.10 -10.40
N GLY A 367 6.43 4.65 -10.11
CA GLY A 367 7.03 3.41 -10.61
C GLY A 367 6.19 2.18 -10.24
N ALA A 368 5.79 2.06 -8.98
CA ALA A 368 4.91 0.98 -8.52
C ALA A 368 3.54 0.98 -9.22
N TYR A 369 2.94 2.17 -9.44
CA TYR A 369 1.74 2.31 -10.27
C TYR A 369 1.98 1.78 -11.68
N SER A 370 3.08 2.20 -12.33
CA SER A 370 3.39 1.83 -13.71
C SER A 370 3.60 0.32 -13.87
N ILE A 371 4.28 -0.33 -12.92
CA ILE A 371 4.43 -1.80 -12.86
C ILE A 371 3.05 -2.45 -12.74
N SER A 372 2.21 -1.99 -11.80
CA SER A 372 0.85 -2.51 -11.60
C SER A 372 0.00 -2.40 -12.86
N ALA A 373 0.02 -1.23 -13.51
CA ALA A 373 -0.72 -0.96 -14.73
C ALA A 373 -0.24 -1.83 -15.89
N THR A 374 1.05 -2.13 -15.97
CA THR A 374 1.64 -3.01 -16.99
C THR A 374 1.28 -4.47 -16.74
N LEU A 375 1.33 -4.93 -15.48
CA LEU A 375 0.99 -6.31 -15.11
C LEU A 375 -0.49 -6.63 -15.29
N GLN A 376 -1.36 -5.64 -15.50
CA GLN A 376 -2.73 -5.89 -15.95
C GLN A 376 -2.75 -6.70 -17.26
N LEU A 377 -1.75 -6.56 -18.15
CA LEU A 377 -1.61 -7.41 -19.35
C LEU A 377 -1.40 -8.88 -19.00
N HIS A 378 -0.57 -9.15 -17.99
CA HIS A 378 -0.33 -10.49 -17.48
C HIS A 378 -1.61 -11.07 -16.86
N ASP A 379 -2.35 -10.26 -16.09
CA ASP A 379 -3.61 -10.67 -15.49
C ASP A 379 -4.70 -10.95 -16.54
N GLU A 380 -4.76 -10.17 -17.63
CA GLU A 380 -5.68 -10.43 -18.75
C GLU A 380 -5.35 -11.74 -19.47
N GLU A 381 -4.05 -12.08 -19.62
CA GLU A 381 -3.61 -13.33 -20.23
C GLU A 381 -3.90 -14.55 -19.32
N GLU A 382 -3.46 -14.51 -18.06
CA GLU A 382 -3.62 -15.63 -17.10
C GLU A 382 -5.09 -15.91 -16.73
N SER A 383 -6.00 -14.96 -16.98
CA SER A 383 -7.44 -15.14 -16.75
C SER A 383 -8.24 -15.54 -18.00
N GLY A 384 -7.57 -15.75 -19.14
CA GLY A 384 -8.21 -16.10 -20.42
C GLY A 384 -8.97 -14.95 -21.10
N ARG A 385 -9.04 -13.76 -20.47
CA ARG A 385 -9.76 -12.60 -21.06
C ARG A 385 -9.06 -12.07 -22.31
N ALA A 386 -7.74 -12.18 -22.38
CA ALA A 386 -6.96 -11.77 -23.55
C ALA A 386 -7.37 -12.55 -24.81
N GLU A 387 -7.71 -13.84 -24.69
CA GLU A 387 -8.10 -14.68 -25.83
C GLU A 387 -9.38 -14.16 -26.49
N SER A 388 -10.37 -13.76 -25.68
CA SER A 388 -11.64 -13.21 -26.18
C SER A 388 -11.44 -11.92 -27.00
N VAL A 389 -10.47 -11.08 -26.59
CA VAL A 389 -10.15 -9.83 -27.31
C VAL A 389 -9.31 -10.10 -28.56
N LEU A 390 -8.37 -11.02 -28.48
CA LEU A 390 -7.44 -11.35 -29.57
C LEU A 390 -8.06 -12.27 -30.63
N ALA A 391 -9.19 -12.89 -30.34
CA ALA A 391 -10.03 -13.58 -31.32
C ALA A 391 -10.74 -12.59 -32.28
N ALA A 392 -10.92 -11.32 -31.88
CA ALA A 392 -11.40 -10.27 -32.76
C ALA A 392 -10.27 -9.75 -33.68
N ALA A 393 -10.56 -8.81 -34.57
CA ALA A 393 -9.59 -8.20 -35.49
C ALA A 393 -8.60 -7.23 -34.78
N VAL A 394 -7.95 -7.66 -33.71
CA VAL A 394 -6.99 -6.88 -32.90
C VAL A 394 -5.66 -7.62 -32.80
N GLY A 395 -4.60 -7.05 -33.37
CA GLY A 395 -3.25 -7.62 -33.25
C GLY A 395 -2.67 -7.51 -31.83
N ARG A 396 -1.84 -8.48 -31.43
CA ARG A 396 -1.19 -8.53 -30.10
C ARG A 396 -0.47 -7.22 -29.69
N PRO A 397 0.32 -6.55 -30.55
CA PRO A 397 0.96 -5.30 -30.19
C PRO A 397 -0.04 -4.15 -29.97
N ARG A 398 -1.12 -4.10 -30.74
CA ARG A 398 -2.18 -3.08 -30.58
C ARG A 398 -2.92 -3.27 -29.26
N TRP A 399 -3.20 -4.51 -28.90
CA TRP A 399 -3.75 -4.84 -27.58
C TRP A 399 -2.79 -4.44 -26.46
N ALA A 400 -1.52 -4.84 -26.53
CA ALA A 400 -0.54 -4.47 -25.50
C ALA A 400 -0.37 -2.96 -25.34
N MET A 401 -0.25 -2.23 -26.45
CA MET A 401 -0.13 -0.76 -26.44
C MET A 401 -1.33 -0.06 -25.81
N SER A 402 -2.53 -0.67 -25.87
CA SER A 402 -3.71 -0.11 -25.20
C SER A 402 -3.58 -0.07 -23.68
N HIS A 403 -2.82 -0.99 -23.07
CA HIS A 403 -2.52 -0.99 -21.64
C HIS A 403 -1.21 -0.25 -21.33
N VAL A 404 -0.16 -0.42 -22.13
CA VAL A 404 1.13 0.26 -21.95
C VAL A 404 0.96 1.78 -22.01
N GLY A 405 0.05 2.29 -22.84
CA GLY A 405 -0.30 3.71 -22.86
C GLY A 405 -0.71 4.25 -21.48
N PHE A 406 -1.47 3.49 -20.69
CA PHE A 406 -1.82 3.87 -19.31
C PHE A 406 -0.67 3.74 -18.33
N ALA A 407 0.22 2.77 -18.53
CA ALA A 407 1.41 2.60 -17.72
C ALA A 407 2.45 3.72 -17.95
N LEU A 408 2.46 4.35 -19.14
CA LEU A 408 3.30 5.50 -19.47
C LEU A 408 2.63 6.84 -19.11
N ALA A 409 1.40 7.07 -19.56
CA ALA A 409 0.69 8.33 -19.37
C ALA A 409 0.18 8.50 -17.92
N GLY A 410 -0.26 7.42 -17.29
CA GLY A 410 -0.81 7.46 -15.93
C GLY A 410 0.16 8.00 -14.86
N PRO A 411 1.42 7.52 -14.75
CA PRO A 411 2.37 8.11 -13.80
C PRO A 411 2.72 9.55 -14.15
N ALA A 412 2.79 9.90 -15.44
CA ALA A 412 3.03 11.29 -15.86
C ALA A 412 1.89 12.22 -15.40
N VAL A 413 0.63 11.80 -15.58
CA VAL A 413 -0.55 12.52 -15.05
C VAL A 413 -0.48 12.62 -13.54
N ALA A 414 -0.23 11.51 -12.83
CA ALA A 414 -0.19 11.51 -11.38
C ALA A 414 0.91 12.42 -10.81
N LEU A 415 2.12 12.39 -11.40
CA LEU A 415 3.22 13.27 -11.02
C LEU A 415 2.95 14.74 -11.37
N THR A 416 2.28 15.00 -12.50
CA THR A 416 1.87 16.37 -12.87
C THR A 416 0.91 16.94 -11.84
N VAL A 417 -0.15 16.21 -11.50
CA VAL A 417 -1.14 16.66 -10.51
C VAL A 417 -0.50 16.80 -9.13
N ALA A 418 0.38 15.88 -8.73
CA ALA A 418 1.14 16.00 -7.50
C ALA A 418 2.07 17.23 -7.49
N GLY A 419 2.81 17.47 -8.57
CA GLY A 419 3.69 18.64 -8.75
C GLY A 419 2.92 19.95 -8.65
N LEU A 420 1.78 20.05 -9.32
CA LEU A 420 0.89 21.21 -9.23
C LEU A 420 0.36 21.41 -7.80
N ALA A 421 -0.12 20.35 -7.16
CA ALA A 421 -0.69 20.43 -5.82
C ALA A 421 0.36 20.83 -4.77
N ALA A 422 1.54 20.21 -4.79
CA ALA A 422 2.66 20.58 -3.92
C ALA A 422 3.16 22.00 -4.20
N GLY A 423 3.28 22.38 -5.48
CA GLY A 423 3.72 23.72 -5.88
C GLY A 423 2.76 24.82 -5.43
N VAL A 424 1.45 24.57 -5.52
CA VAL A 424 0.43 25.49 -5.00
C VAL A 424 0.50 25.56 -3.47
N ALA A 425 0.59 24.42 -2.78
CA ALA A 425 0.65 24.39 -1.32
C ALA A 425 1.91 25.09 -0.79
N TYR A 426 3.07 24.86 -1.40
CA TYR A 426 4.33 25.51 -1.04
C TYR A 426 4.29 27.01 -1.37
N GLY A 427 3.85 27.37 -2.57
CA GLY A 427 3.73 28.77 -2.98
C GLY A 427 2.78 29.57 -2.08
N LEU A 428 1.67 28.97 -1.63
CA LEU A 428 0.77 29.60 -0.65
C LEU A 428 1.42 29.79 0.73
N SER A 429 2.36 28.93 1.13
CA SER A 429 3.04 29.05 2.43
C SER A 429 4.06 30.17 2.49
N ILE A 430 4.52 30.69 1.34
CA ILE A 430 5.52 31.75 1.22
C ILE A 430 5.04 32.94 0.37
N ASP A 431 3.74 33.01 0.07
CA ASP A 431 3.12 34.02 -0.80
C ASP A 431 3.74 34.14 -2.22
N ASP A 432 4.30 33.06 -2.77
CA ASP A 432 4.88 32.98 -4.13
C ASP A 432 4.40 31.74 -4.90
N VAL A 433 3.11 31.71 -5.24
CA VAL A 433 2.54 30.63 -6.08
C VAL A 433 3.12 30.65 -7.49
N GLY A 434 3.36 31.84 -8.05
CA GLY A 434 3.83 32.00 -9.43
C GLY A 434 5.23 31.43 -9.66
N GLY A 435 6.15 31.63 -8.71
CA GLY A 435 7.52 31.11 -8.78
C GLY A 435 7.63 29.63 -8.41
N GLN A 436 6.87 29.16 -7.41
CA GLN A 436 7.03 27.81 -6.90
C GLN A 436 6.33 26.73 -7.72
N VAL A 437 5.17 27.01 -8.32
CA VAL A 437 4.44 26.01 -9.12
C VAL A 437 5.31 25.45 -10.26
N PRO A 438 5.97 26.27 -11.11
CA PRO A 438 6.84 25.75 -12.16
C PRO A 438 8.04 24.96 -11.62
N ARG A 439 8.66 25.42 -10.52
CA ARG A 439 9.84 24.77 -9.92
C ARG A 439 9.51 23.38 -9.39
N VAL A 440 8.42 23.28 -8.63
CA VAL A 440 7.96 21.99 -8.06
C VAL A 440 7.41 21.08 -9.15
N LEU A 441 6.72 21.62 -10.17
CA LEU A 441 6.29 20.84 -11.32
C LEU A 441 7.48 20.25 -12.10
N ALA A 442 8.56 21.01 -12.28
CA ALA A 442 9.78 20.51 -12.90
C ALA A 442 10.41 19.36 -12.08
N ALA A 443 10.44 19.50 -10.76
CA ALA A 443 10.88 18.44 -9.83
C ALA A 443 10.04 17.16 -9.94
N ALA A 444 8.74 17.29 -10.21
CA ALA A 444 7.87 16.14 -10.44
C ALA A 444 8.09 15.49 -11.81
N LEU A 445 8.16 16.29 -12.87
CA LEU A 445 8.26 15.80 -14.25
C LEU A 445 9.62 15.20 -14.58
N VAL A 446 10.70 15.64 -13.91
CA VAL A 446 12.04 15.05 -14.10
C VAL A 446 12.09 13.58 -13.68
N GLN A 447 11.12 13.11 -12.88
CA GLN A 447 11.03 11.72 -12.42
C GLN A 447 10.44 10.76 -13.46
N VAL A 448 9.71 11.28 -14.45
CA VAL A 448 8.96 10.49 -15.44
C VAL A 448 9.84 9.49 -16.22
N PRO A 449 11.04 9.86 -16.72
CA PRO A 449 11.91 8.92 -17.42
C PRO A 449 12.33 7.71 -16.56
N GLY A 450 12.59 7.93 -15.27
CA GLY A 450 12.90 6.84 -14.33
C GLY A 450 11.73 5.87 -14.17
N VAL A 451 10.50 6.39 -14.13
CA VAL A 451 9.29 5.57 -14.10
C VAL A 451 9.10 4.77 -15.40
N TRP A 452 9.31 5.39 -16.55
CA TRP A 452 9.16 4.72 -17.84
C TRP A 452 10.17 3.60 -18.06
N LEU A 453 11.35 3.69 -17.46
CA LEU A 453 12.29 2.57 -17.48
C LEU A 453 11.71 1.33 -16.80
N LEU A 454 11.05 1.50 -15.63
CA LEU A 454 10.36 0.39 -14.95
C LEU A 454 9.20 -0.18 -15.79
N THR A 455 8.47 0.69 -16.50
CA THR A 455 7.48 0.24 -17.50
C THR A 455 8.14 -0.63 -18.55
N GLY A 456 9.24 -0.16 -19.13
CA GLY A 456 10.02 -0.89 -20.13
C GLY A 456 10.49 -2.25 -19.64
N VAL A 457 11.08 -2.32 -18.44
CA VAL A 457 11.51 -3.58 -17.80
C VAL A 457 10.34 -4.54 -17.66
N THR A 458 9.19 -4.05 -17.17
CA THR A 458 8.00 -4.90 -16.95
C THR A 458 7.43 -5.41 -18.28
N VAL A 459 7.38 -4.56 -19.32
CA VAL A 459 6.95 -4.95 -20.67
C VAL A 459 7.92 -5.95 -21.29
N ALA A 460 9.23 -5.78 -21.11
CA ALA A 460 10.25 -6.72 -21.58
C ALA A 460 10.10 -8.09 -20.90
N LEU A 461 9.92 -8.12 -19.58
CA LEU A 461 9.66 -9.37 -18.83
C LEU A 461 8.37 -10.04 -19.30
N PHE A 462 7.27 -9.29 -19.45
CA PHE A 462 6.00 -9.82 -19.95
C PHE A 462 6.09 -10.34 -21.39
N GLY A 463 6.83 -9.63 -22.25
CA GLY A 463 7.00 -9.98 -23.65
C GLY A 463 7.90 -11.20 -23.85
N LEU A 464 9.02 -11.29 -23.13
CA LEU A 464 10.02 -12.35 -23.28
C LEU A 464 9.68 -13.61 -22.47
N ALA A 465 9.22 -13.43 -21.24
CA ALA A 465 9.00 -14.52 -20.28
C ALA A 465 7.80 -14.21 -19.37
N PRO A 466 6.55 -14.36 -19.85
CA PRO A 466 5.34 -13.97 -19.09
C PRO A 466 5.23 -14.62 -17.69
N ARG A 467 5.89 -15.76 -17.43
CA ARG A 467 5.96 -16.45 -16.11
C ARG A 467 6.70 -15.59 -15.08
N LEU A 468 7.63 -14.78 -15.55
CA LEU A 468 8.48 -13.92 -14.76
C LEU A 468 7.97 -12.47 -14.77
N ALA A 469 6.88 -12.14 -15.46
CA ALA A 469 6.36 -10.77 -15.44
C ALA A 469 6.17 -10.24 -14.00
N PRO A 470 5.60 -11.01 -13.04
CA PRO A 470 5.47 -10.55 -11.66
C PRO A 470 6.80 -10.27 -10.94
N THR A 471 7.94 -10.79 -11.42
CA THR A 471 9.26 -10.51 -10.81
C THR A 471 9.71 -9.07 -11.03
N ALA A 472 9.00 -8.28 -11.83
CA ALA A 472 9.17 -6.82 -11.88
C ALA A 472 9.07 -6.17 -10.48
N TRP A 473 8.24 -6.73 -9.58
CA TRP A 473 8.17 -6.28 -8.18
C TRP A 473 9.44 -6.56 -7.38
N VAL A 474 10.16 -7.65 -7.70
CA VAL A 474 11.46 -7.95 -7.08
C VAL A 474 12.51 -6.94 -7.55
N VAL A 475 12.52 -6.61 -8.85
CA VAL A 475 13.38 -5.55 -9.39
C VAL A 475 13.10 -4.22 -8.70
N PHE A 476 11.82 -3.85 -8.56
CA PHE A 476 11.41 -2.65 -7.85
C PHE A 476 11.85 -2.65 -6.38
N ALA A 477 11.63 -3.74 -5.65
CA ALA A 477 12.02 -3.87 -4.25
C ALA A 477 13.54 -3.79 -4.07
N ALA A 478 14.31 -4.43 -4.95
CA ALA A 478 15.77 -4.36 -4.94
C ALA A 478 16.26 -2.93 -5.21
N MET A 479 15.70 -2.26 -6.22
CA MET A 479 16.02 -0.87 -6.53
C MET A 479 15.66 0.09 -5.38
N MET A 480 14.50 -0.07 -4.75
CA MET A 480 14.10 0.70 -3.57
C MET A 480 15.07 0.48 -2.41
N THR A 481 15.50 -0.77 -2.20
CA THR A 481 16.49 -1.12 -1.16
C THR A 481 17.83 -0.45 -1.43
N LEU A 482 18.31 -0.50 -2.67
CA LEU A 482 19.55 0.17 -3.08
C LEU A 482 19.44 1.70 -2.95
N TYR A 483 18.28 2.28 -3.25
CA TYR A 483 18.05 3.71 -3.08
C TYR A 483 18.12 4.13 -1.60
N VAL A 484 17.41 3.41 -0.73
CA VAL A 484 17.30 3.75 0.71
C VAL A 484 18.60 3.44 1.46
N PHE A 485 19.20 2.27 1.22
CA PHE A 485 20.34 1.77 2.01
C PHE A 485 21.68 1.90 1.30
N GLY A 486 21.71 2.04 -0.03
CA GLY A 486 22.96 1.95 -0.78
C GLY A 486 23.96 3.04 -0.45
N MET A 487 23.49 4.27 -0.20
CA MET A 487 24.35 5.37 0.25
C MET A 487 24.77 5.24 1.71
N VAL A 488 23.95 4.61 2.56
CA VAL A 488 24.23 4.44 4.00
C VAL A 488 25.19 3.29 4.25
N ALA A 489 25.14 2.25 3.41
CA ALA A 489 25.96 1.05 3.51
C ALA A 489 27.27 1.12 2.70
N ASP A 490 27.61 2.30 2.16
CA ASP A 490 28.80 2.53 1.32
C ASP A 490 28.96 1.49 0.20
N LEU A 491 27.86 1.19 -0.51
CA LEU A 491 27.84 0.18 -1.56
C LEU A 491 28.68 0.63 -2.78
N PRO A 492 29.29 -0.33 -3.52
CA PRO A 492 30.07 0.00 -4.70
C PRO A 492 29.21 0.69 -5.77
N GLN A 493 29.78 1.71 -6.42
CA GLN A 493 29.09 2.56 -7.41
C GLN A 493 28.35 1.79 -8.52
N PRO A 494 28.87 0.69 -9.08
CA PRO A 494 28.12 -0.09 -10.08
C PRO A 494 26.76 -0.61 -9.60
N LEU A 495 26.58 -0.83 -8.27
CA LEU A 495 25.28 -1.20 -7.71
C LEU A 495 24.35 0.01 -7.58
N LEU A 496 24.89 1.17 -7.22
CA LEU A 496 24.12 2.43 -7.16
C LEU A 496 23.70 2.88 -8.56
N ASP A 497 24.54 2.68 -9.57
CA ASP A 497 24.26 3.00 -10.96
C ASP A 497 23.06 2.23 -11.54
N LEU A 498 22.66 1.12 -10.91
CA LEU A 498 21.43 0.38 -11.28
C LEU A 498 20.15 1.12 -10.88
N VAL A 499 20.22 2.14 -10.03
CA VAL A 499 19.06 2.91 -9.56
C VAL A 499 18.83 4.11 -10.49
N PRO A 500 17.82 4.08 -11.38
CA PRO A 500 17.60 5.12 -12.39
C PRO A 500 17.36 6.50 -11.78
N PHE A 501 16.74 6.51 -10.61
CA PHE A 501 16.40 7.73 -9.86
C PHE A 501 17.62 8.46 -9.30
N LEU A 502 18.78 7.82 -9.17
CA LEU A 502 20.02 8.48 -8.73
C LEU A 502 20.67 9.32 -9.84
N HIS A 503 20.38 9.01 -11.10
CA HIS A 503 20.95 9.70 -12.27
C HIS A 503 20.16 10.94 -12.69
N LEU A 504 18.94 11.10 -12.20
CA LEU A 504 18.06 12.20 -12.57
C LEU A 504 18.56 13.54 -12.00
N PRO A 505 18.41 14.66 -12.74
CA PRO A 505 18.70 15.98 -12.19
C PRO A 505 17.91 16.25 -10.91
N ARG A 506 18.61 16.71 -9.88
CA ARG A 506 18.01 17.03 -8.56
C ARG A 506 17.37 18.42 -8.64
N LEU A 507 16.11 18.47 -9.01
CA LEU A 507 15.33 19.71 -9.05
C LEU A 507 14.33 19.74 -7.88
N PRO A 508 14.03 20.93 -7.31
CA PRO A 508 14.73 22.21 -7.52
C PRO A 508 16.11 22.21 -6.81
N GLY A 509 16.95 23.22 -7.09
CA GLY A 509 18.23 23.45 -6.40
C GLY A 509 19.48 22.90 -7.09
N GLY A 510 19.36 21.85 -7.92
CA GLY A 510 20.45 21.32 -8.75
C GLY A 510 20.43 21.82 -10.19
N ALA A 511 21.56 21.64 -10.90
CA ALA A 511 21.66 21.97 -12.31
C ALA A 511 20.89 20.97 -13.18
N PHE A 512 20.14 21.49 -14.15
CA PHE A 512 19.48 20.64 -15.14
C PHE A 512 20.51 20.07 -16.12
N THR A 513 20.50 18.74 -16.30
CA THR A 513 21.28 18.05 -17.32
C THR A 513 20.37 17.14 -18.13
N ALA A 514 20.39 17.29 -19.46
CA ALA A 514 19.53 16.51 -20.35
C ALA A 514 20.06 15.08 -20.61
N THR A 515 21.36 14.88 -20.43
CA THR A 515 22.04 13.62 -20.79
C THR A 515 21.49 12.39 -20.05
N PRO A 516 21.31 12.40 -18.72
CA PRO A 516 20.74 11.22 -18.03
C PRO A 516 19.31 10.94 -18.45
N ILE A 517 18.50 11.99 -18.67
CA ILE A 517 17.11 11.89 -19.13
C ILE A 517 17.06 11.20 -20.49
N ALA A 518 17.91 11.63 -21.43
CA ALA A 518 17.96 11.04 -22.77
C ALA A 518 18.31 9.55 -22.72
N TRP A 519 19.30 9.15 -21.92
CA TRP A 519 19.66 7.74 -21.76
C TRP A 519 18.54 6.90 -21.17
N LEU A 520 17.86 7.39 -20.12
CA LEU A 520 16.73 6.68 -19.52
C LEU A 520 15.57 6.49 -20.52
N LEU A 521 15.26 7.52 -21.31
CA LEU A 521 14.24 7.44 -22.36
C LEU A 521 14.63 6.44 -23.46
N LEU A 522 15.90 6.44 -23.90
CA LEU A 522 16.39 5.49 -24.89
C LEU A 522 16.32 4.05 -24.40
N LEU A 523 16.74 3.79 -23.15
CA LEU A 523 16.67 2.47 -22.53
C LEU A 523 15.21 2.01 -22.36
N ALA A 524 14.32 2.89 -21.90
CA ALA A 524 12.90 2.60 -21.79
C ALA A 524 12.29 2.25 -23.16
N ALA A 525 12.57 3.04 -24.19
CA ALA A 525 12.11 2.77 -25.56
C ALA A 525 12.63 1.44 -26.11
N GLY A 526 13.92 1.13 -25.87
CA GLY A 526 14.53 -0.15 -26.26
C GLY A 526 13.86 -1.35 -25.61
N LEU A 527 13.63 -1.29 -24.29
CA LEU A 527 12.96 -2.36 -23.54
C LEU A 527 11.49 -2.55 -23.98
N LEU A 528 10.77 -1.46 -24.21
CA LEU A 528 9.41 -1.50 -24.77
C LEU A 528 9.40 -2.17 -26.15
N ALA A 529 10.32 -1.79 -27.04
CA ALA A 529 10.43 -2.37 -28.37
C ALA A 529 10.73 -3.87 -28.32
N VAL A 530 11.67 -4.29 -27.46
CA VAL A 530 12.01 -5.71 -27.25
C VAL A 530 10.80 -6.49 -26.73
N GLY A 531 10.13 -5.99 -25.69
CA GLY A 531 8.96 -6.66 -25.11
C GLY A 531 7.80 -6.80 -26.09
N LEU A 532 7.49 -5.74 -26.87
CA LEU A 532 6.43 -5.79 -27.89
C LEU A 532 6.80 -6.68 -29.07
N ALA A 533 8.06 -6.69 -29.50
CA ALA A 533 8.54 -7.57 -30.56
C ALA A 533 8.49 -9.04 -30.13
N ALA A 534 8.85 -9.35 -28.88
CA ALA A 534 8.75 -10.68 -28.30
C ALA A 534 7.28 -11.12 -28.19
N LEU A 535 6.38 -10.26 -27.70
CA LEU A 535 4.94 -10.53 -27.61
C LEU A 535 4.33 -10.85 -28.98
N ARG A 536 4.78 -10.18 -30.04
CA ARG A 536 4.31 -10.43 -31.41
C ARG A 536 4.63 -11.86 -31.88
N ARG A 537 5.74 -12.44 -31.40
CA ARG A 537 6.26 -13.74 -31.86
C ARG A 537 5.88 -14.91 -30.94
N ARG A 538 5.76 -14.69 -29.62
CA ARG A 538 5.45 -15.76 -28.66
C ARG A 538 3.98 -16.14 -28.67
N ASP A 539 3.67 -17.38 -28.34
CA ASP A 539 2.29 -17.81 -28.10
C ASP A 539 1.70 -17.21 -26.82
N LEU A 540 0.36 -17.16 -26.78
CA LEU A 540 -0.41 -16.83 -25.59
C LEU A 540 -0.47 -18.05 -24.68
N ARG A 541 -0.70 -17.81 -23.40
CA ARG A 541 -0.77 -18.87 -22.39
C ARG A 541 -2.15 -19.43 -22.16
#